data_AF-A0A415U1F0-F1
#
_entry.id   AF-A0A415U1F0-F1
#
_cell.length_a   1.000
_cell.length_b   1.000
_cell.length_c   1.000
_cell.angle_alpha   90.00
_cell.angle_beta   90.00
_cell.angle_gamma   90.00
#
_symmetry.space_group_name_H-M   'P 1'
#
loop_
_entity.id
_entity.type
_entity.pdbx_description
1 polymer ?
#
loop_
_entity_poly.entity_id
_entity_poly.type
_entity_poly.pdbx_seq_one_letter_code
_entity_poly.pdbx_strand_id
1 'polypeptide(L)' 'MKYKVYGNYVFSKFLGEVEASSQEEAIEKALDDAPENAWLCVQCAAEFEDAGELVENSIVAEEIR' A
#
# COMPACT_ATOMS: atom_id res chain seq x y z
N MET A 1 10.97 -12.66 -28.35
CA MET A 1 11.24 -12.96 -26.93
C MET A 1 10.05 -12.45 -26.12
N LYS A 2 9.61 -13.17 -25.08
CA LYS A 2 8.48 -12.77 -24.22
C LYS A 2 9.01 -12.57 -22.80
N TYR A 3 8.42 -11.64 -22.05
CA TYR A 3 8.83 -11.33 -20.68
C TYR A 3 7.60 -11.26 -19.78
N LYS A 4 7.74 -11.68 -18.52
CA LYS A 4 6.84 -11.29 -17.43
C LYS A 4 7.39 -10.02 -16.80
N VAL A 5 6.55 -9.01 -16.59
CA VAL A 5 6.96 -7.74 -15.98
C VAL A 5 6.20 -7.58 -14.67
N TYR A 6 6.94 -7.27 -13.61
CA TYR A 6 6.44 -7.05 -12.26
C TYR A 6 6.81 -5.64 -11.83
N GLY A 7 5.96 -5.01 -11.02
CA GLY A 7 6.21 -3.71 -10.40
C GLY A 7 5.36 -3.56 -9.15
N ASN A 8 5.83 -2.77 -8.21
CA ASN A 8 5.15 -2.50 -6.95
C ASN A 8 4.42 -1.16 -7.04
N TYR A 9 3.18 -1.17 -6.59
CA TYR A 9 2.40 0.05 -6.34
C TYR A 9 2.36 0.32 -4.84
N VAL A 10 2.50 1.59 -4.45
CA VAL A 10 2.34 2.05 -3.07
C VAL A 10 1.14 2.98 -3.01
N PHE A 11 0.36 2.87 -1.94
CA PHE A 11 -0.84 3.66 -1.72
C PHE A 11 -0.96 4.05 -0.25
N SER A 12 -1.56 5.21 -0.01
CA SER A 12 -1.85 5.72 1.34
C SER A 12 -3.32 5.45 1.67
N LYS A 13 -3.58 4.89 2.86
CA LYS A 13 -4.94 4.72 3.39
C LYS A 13 -5.10 5.50 4.67
N PHE A 14 -6.17 6.27 4.78
CA PHE A 14 -6.58 6.81 6.06
C PHE A 14 -7.02 5.70 7.02
N LEU A 15 -6.43 5.67 8.21
CA LEU A 15 -6.69 4.63 9.22
C LEU A 15 -7.64 5.07 10.34
N GLY A 16 -8.01 6.35 10.39
CA GLY A 16 -8.88 6.91 11.44
C GLY A 16 -8.22 8.08 12.19
N GLU A 17 -9.02 8.76 13.03
CA GLU A 17 -8.54 9.76 13.98
C GLU A 17 -8.38 9.11 15.36
N VAL A 18 -7.25 9.35 16.04
CA VAL A 18 -6.97 8.83 17.37
C VAL A 18 -6.49 9.94 18.31
N GLU A 19 -6.99 9.95 19.54
CA GLU A 19 -6.43 10.80 20.60
C GLU A 19 -5.20 10.12 21.21
N ALA A 20 -4.06 10.82 21.23
CA ALA A 20 -2.79 10.34 21.77
C ALA A 20 -1.96 11.48 22.35
N SER A 21 -1.07 11.15 23.30
CA SER A 21 -0.17 12.12 23.94
C SER A 21 1.14 12.34 23.18
N SER A 22 1.48 11.48 22.22
CA SER A 22 2.63 11.60 21.32
C SER A 22 2.35 11.00 19.94
N GLN A 23 3.26 11.26 18.99
CA GLN A 23 3.21 10.66 17.66
C GLN A 23 3.44 9.14 17.70
N GLU A 24 4.38 8.65 18.53
CA GLU A 24 4.58 7.20 18.68
C GLU A 24 3.32 6.51 19.22
N GLU A 25 2.67 7.08 20.24
CA GLU A 25 1.44 6.50 20.80
C GLU A 25 0.29 6.46 19.77
N ALA A 26 0.18 7.50 18.92
CA ALA A 26 -0.82 7.50 17.84
C ALA A 26 -0.57 6.37 16.82
N ILE A 27 0.71 6.11 16.49
CA ILE A 27 1.08 5.04 15.56
C ILE A 27 0.79 3.66 16.17
N GLU A 28 1.17 3.43 17.43
CA GLU A 28 0.89 2.16 18.12
C GLU A 28 -0.62 1.87 18.17
N LYS A 29 -1.42 2.86 18.55
CA LYS A 29 -2.89 2.75 18.56
C LYS A 29 -3.47 2.43 17.18
N ALA A 30 -2.96 3.06 16.13
CA ALA A 30 -3.42 2.81 14.77
C ALA A 30 -3.01 1.41 14.26
N LEU A 31 -1.85 0.89 14.70
CA LEU A 31 -1.35 -0.43 14.31
C LEU A 31 -2.11 -1.57 14.99
N ASP A 32 -2.55 -1.41 16.24
CA ASP A 32 -3.33 -2.43 16.96
C ASP A 32 -4.63 -2.83 16.22
N ASP A 33 -5.23 -1.89 15.47
CA ASP A 33 -6.46 -2.10 14.70
C ASP A 33 -6.20 -2.32 13.19
N ALA A 34 -4.96 -2.19 12.71
CA ALA A 34 -4.65 -2.28 11.29
C ALA A 34 -4.47 -3.74 10.82
N PRO A 35 -5.12 -4.17 9.72
CA PRO A 35 -4.89 -5.50 9.16
C PRO A 35 -3.46 -5.63 8.61
N GLU A 36 -2.76 -6.73 8.96
CA GLU A 36 -1.38 -7.01 8.50
C GLU A 36 -1.22 -7.09 6.98
N ASN A 37 -2.30 -7.44 6.27
CA ASN A 37 -2.31 -7.57 4.82
C ASN A 37 -3.47 -6.78 4.22
N ALA A 38 -3.19 -6.02 3.16
CA ALA A 38 -4.20 -5.34 2.38
C ALA A 38 -4.24 -5.90 0.96
N TRP A 39 -5.40 -6.44 0.58
CA TRP A 39 -5.69 -6.82 -0.81
C TRP A 39 -6.70 -5.83 -1.36
N LEU A 40 -6.28 -5.08 -2.37
CA LEU A 40 -7.14 -4.10 -3.02
C LEU A 40 -8.06 -4.79 -4.03
N CYS A 41 -9.36 -4.76 -3.77
CA CYS A 41 -10.33 -4.95 -4.85
C CYS A 41 -10.46 -3.64 -5.65
N VAL A 42 -11.00 -3.71 -6.87
CA VAL A 42 -11.18 -2.52 -7.73
C VAL A 42 -12.02 -1.42 -7.07
N GLN A 43 -12.95 -1.79 -6.19
CA GLN A 43 -13.74 -0.82 -5.42
C GLN A 43 -12.94 -0.23 -4.26
N CYS A 44 -12.16 -1.05 -3.55
CA CYS A 44 -11.27 -0.55 -2.51
C CYS A 44 -10.24 0.42 -3.07
N ALA A 45 -9.69 0.19 -4.26
CA ALA A 45 -8.74 1.11 -4.91
C ALA A 45 -9.31 2.52 -5.15
N ALA A 46 -10.64 2.68 -5.20
CA ALA A 46 -11.30 3.98 -5.33
C ALA A 46 -11.43 4.75 -4.00
N GLU A 47 -11.20 4.09 -2.85
CA GLU A 47 -11.25 4.70 -1.52
C GLU A 47 -9.88 5.19 -1.01
N PHE A 48 -8.82 5.04 -1.80
CA PHE A 48 -7.48 5.49 -1.43
C PHE A 48 -7.33 6.95 -1.82
N GLU A 49 -6.79 7.74 -0.91
CA GLU A 49 -6.66 9.20 -1.07
C GLU A 49 -5.71 9.55 -2.21
N ASP A 50 -4.73 8.68 -2.46
CA ASP A 50 -3.79 8.77 -3.57
C ASP A 50 -4.10 7.70 -4.62
N ALA A 51 -4.07 8.08 -5.91
CA ALA A 51 -4.02 7.10 -6.99
C ALA A 51 -2.71 6.34 -6.85
N GLY A 52 -2.76 5.05 -6.49
CA GLY A 52 -1.58 4.26 -6.15
C GLY A 52 -0.41 4.52 -7.11
N GLU A 53 0.73 4.91 -6.55
CA GLU A 53 1.89 5.32 -7.33
C GLU A 53 2.76 4.10 -7.66
N LEU A 54 3.18 4.00 -8.92
CA LEU A 54 4.12 2.98 -9.34
C LEU A 54 5.52 3.36 -8.82
N VAL A 55 6.15 2.47 -8.07
CA VAL A 55 7.54 2.65 -7.68
C VAL A 55 8.43 2.27 -8.87
N GLU A 56 8.88 3.25 -9.65
CA GLU A 56 9.63 3.01 -10.90
C GLU A 56 10.85 2.09 -10.71
N ASN A 57 11.56 2.25 -9.59
CA ASN A 57 12.74 1.45 -9.25
C ASN A 57 12.43 0.00 -8.82
N SER A 58 11.15 -0.38 -8.74
CA SER A 58 10.72 -1.75 -8.40
C SER A 58 10.44 -2.63 -9.63
N ILE A 59 10.52 -2.06 -10.84
CA ILE A 59 10.13 -2.78 -12.06
C ILE A 59 11.18 -3.83 -12.41
N VAL A 60 10.75 -5.09 -12.52
CA VAL A 60 11.61 -6.22 -12.87
C VAL A 60 10.98 -7.00 -14.03
N ALA A 61 11.81 -7.46 -14.98
CA ALA A 61 11.38 -8.28 -16.11
C ALA A 61 12.09 -9.64 -16.12
N GLU A 62 11.31 -10.71 -16.29
CA GLU A 62 11.80 -12.09 -16.38
C GLU A 62 11.53 -12.66 -17.77
N GLU A 63 12.57 -13.10 -18.49
CA GLU A 63 12.42 -13.71 -19.81
C GLU A 63 11.72 -15.07 -19.72
N ILE A 64 10.72 -15.28 -20.57
CA ILE A 64 10.02 -16.55 -20.73
C ILE A 64 10.70 -17.34 -21.85
N ARG A 65 11.27 -18.49 -21.48
CA ARG A 65 11.84 -19.48 -22.42
C ARG A 65 10.76 -20.32 -23.09
#